data_AF-A0A843CGR8-F1
#
_entry.id   AF-A0A843CGR8-F1
#
_cell.length_a   1.000
_cell.length_b   1.000
_cell.length_c   1.000
_cell.angle_alpha   90.00
_cell.angle_beta   90.00
_cell.angle_gamma   90.00
#
_symmetry.space_group_name_H-M   'P 1'
#
loop_
_entity.id
_entity.type
_entity.pdbx_description
1 polymer ?
#
loop_
_entity_poly.entity_id
_entity_poly.type
_entity_poly.pdbx_seq_one_letter_code
_entity_poly.pdbx_strand_id
1 'polypeptide(L)'
;VLDAQTLALDTIREQVPGRDIMINVCKLFEKRGYLTVRSLLKGNKEARSRGFIHGLGHGVGLTIGERPYLSLSGKEPLRKNSVVTVEPGLYDPKIGGVRIEDILVVGSPSENLTPIAKDIEL
;
A
#
# COMPACT_ATOMS: atom_id res chain seq x y z
N VAL A 1 -0.97 -5.63 9.47
CA VAL A 1 -1.31 -5.34 8.06
C VAL A 1 -2.56 -4.46 7.99
N LEU A 2 -3.66 -4.84 8.64
CA LEU A 2 -4.88 -4.02 8.73
C LEU A 2 -4.62 -2.55 9.08
N ASP A 3 -3.87 -2.27 10.16
CA ASP A 3 -3.53 -0.88 10.53
C ASP A 3 -2.80 -0.08 9.44
N ALA A 4 -2.02 -0.75 8.59
CA ALA A 4 -1.35 -0.12 7.45
C ALA A 4 -2.33 0.18 6.33
N GLN A 5 -3.32 -0.70 6.11
CA GLN A 5 -4.39 -0.46 5.16
C GLN A 5 -5.26 0.71 5.65
N THR A 6 -5.72 0.69 6.91
CA THR A 6 -6.51 1.79 7.50
C THR A 6 -5.78 3.13 7.36
N LEU A 7 -4.49 3.20 7.72
CA LEU A 7 -3.68 4.40 7.53
C LEU A 7 -3.66 4.89 6.07
N ALA A 8 -3.54 3.97 5.11
CA ALA A 8 -3.56 4.32 3.69
C ALA A 8 -4.93 4.85 3.26
N LEU A 9 -6.01 4.14 3.62
CA LEU A 9 -7.39 4.52 3.31
C LEU A 9 -7.72 5.93 3.85
N ASP A 10 -7.33 6.23 5.09
CA ASP A 10 -7.55 7.54 5.72
C ASP A 10 -6.73 8.68 5.08
N THR A 11 -5.65 8.34 4.38
CA THR A 11 -4.73 9.32 3.79
C THR A 11 -5.05 9.62 2.33
N ILE A 12 -5.60 8.64 1.58
CA ILE A 12 -5.89 8.75 0.15
C ILE A 12 -6.96 9.81 -0.11
N ARG A 13 -6.55 10.85 -0.84
CA ARG A 13 -7.40 11.95 -1.30
C ARG A 13 -6.74 12.65 -2.48
N GLU A 14 -7.49 13.54 -3.13
CA GLU A 14 -6.99 14.37 -4.23
C GLU A 14 -5.71 15.14 -3.83
N GLN A 15 -4.85 15.37 -4.82
CA GLN A 15 -3.61 16.15 -4.70
C GLN A 15 -2.51 15.57 -3.79
N VAL A 16 -2.75 14.44 -3.12
CA VAL A 16 -1.71 13.74 -2.35
C VAL A 16 -0.92 12.82 -3.29
N PRO A 17 0.42 12.91 -3.37
CA PRO A 17 1.22 11.97 -4.14
C PRO A 17 1.19 10.55 -3.55
N GLY A 18 1.07 9.53 -4.41
CA GLY A 18 1.03 8.13 -3.95
C GLY A 18 2.28 7.69 -3.17
N ARG A 19 3.43 8.29 -3.47
CA ARG A 19 4.69 8.12 -2.75
C ARG A 19 4.59 8.52 -1.28
N ASP A 20 3.86 9.58 -0.96
CA ASP A 20 3.82 10.10 0.40
C ASP A 20 3.02 9.16 1.30
N ILE A 21 1.95 8.57 0.74
CA ILE A 21 1.13 7.52 1.36
C ILE A 21 1.98 6.26 1.58
N MET A 22 2.69 5.82 0.54
CA MET A 22 3.62 4.69 0.61
C MET A 22 4.70 4.89 1.71
N ILE A 23 5.26 6.09 1.83
CA ILE A 23 6.26 6.41 2.86
C ILE A 23 5.65 6.29 4.26
N ASN A 24 4.41 6.75 4.47
CA ASN A 24 3.74 6.66 5.76
C ASN A 24 3.46 5.21 6.16
N VAL A 25 3.01 4.38 5.20
CA VAL A 25 2.86 2.93 5.43
C VAL A 25 4.19 2.27 5.76
N CYS A 26 5.27 2.60 5.04
CA CYS A 26 6.60 2.08 5.36
C CYS A 26 7.03 2.48 6.78
N LYS A 27 6.84 3.74 7.17
CA LYS A 27 7.18 4.22 8.53
C LYS A 27 6.40 3.46 9.61
N LEU A 28 5.12 3.14 9.37
CA LEU A 28 4.33 2.34 10.31
C LEU A 28 4.90 0.93 10.48
N PHE A 29 5.23 0.25 9.38
CA PHE A 29 5.85 -1.08 9.44
C PHE A 29 7.22 -1.05 10.11
N GLU A 30 8.07 -0.08 9.76
CA GLU A 30 9.40 0.11 10.36
C GLU A 30 9.31 0.38 11.87
N LYS A 31 8.35 1.20 12.30
CA LYS A 31 8.09 1.48 13.74
C LYS A 31 7.73 0.20 14.51
N ARG A 32 7.17 -0.80 13.84
CA ARG A 32 6.83 -2.12 14.40
C ARG A 32 7.92 -3.18 14.22
N GLY A 33 9.10 -2.78 13.73
CA GLY A 33 10.25 -3.67 13.56
C GLY A 33 10.24 -4.47 12.26
N TYR A 34 9.32 -4.22 11.33
CA TYR A 34 9.30 -4.90 10.04
C TYR A 34 10.21 -4.20 9.03
N LEU A 35 10.90 -5.00 8.22
CA LEU A 35 11.62 -4.50 7.05
C LEU A 35 10.64 -3.97 5.99
N THR A 36 11.08 -3.02 5.19
CA THR A 36 10.31 -2.49 4.06
C THR A 36 11.19 -2.38 2.83
N VAL A 37 10.60 -2.05 1.67
CA VAL A 37 11.34 -1.66 0.46
C VAL A 37 12.40 -0.58 0.72
N ARG A 38 12.22 0.28 1.73
CA ARG A 38 13.21 1.29 2.11
C ARG A 38 14.44 0.67 2.79
N SER A 39 14.28 -0.44 3.50
CA SER A 39 15.41 -1.22 4.03
C SER A 39 16.26 -1.80 2.90
N LEU A 40 15.62 -2.26 1.82
CA LEU A 40 16.33 -2.74 0.62
C LEU A 40 17.15 -1.61 -0.03
N LEU A 41 16.57 -0.41 -0.16
CA LEU A 41 17.28 0.76 -0.67
C LEU A 41 18.47 1.20 0.20
N LYS A 42 18.46 0.86 1.49
CA LYS A 42 19.58 1.07 2.42
C LYS A 42 20.61 -0.07 2.41
N GLY A 43 20.48 -1.04 1.50
CA GLY A 43 21.42 -2.14 1.34
C GLY A 43 21.10 -3.41 2.14
N ASN A 44 20.01 -3.44 2.93
CA ASN A 44 19.61 -4.66 3.62
C ASN A 44 18.93 -5.63 2.64
N LYS A 45 19.67 -6.67 2.22
CA LYS A 45 19.20 -7.66 1.24
C LYS A 45 18.09 -8.56 1.74
N GLU A 46 17.86 -8.70 3.05
CA GLU A 46 16.74 -9.49 3.59
C GLU A 46 15.39 -8.91 3.15
N ALA A 47 15.31 -7.60 2.96
CA ALA A 47 14.12 -6.90 2.49
C ALA A 47 13.75 -7.18 1.02
N ARG A 48 14.41 -8.14 0.35
CA ARG A 48 13.98 -8.69 -0.94
C ARG A 48 12.81 -9.67 -0.81
N SER A 49 12.71 -10.36 0.33
CA SER A 49 11.72 -11.42 0.53
C SER A 49 11.04 -11.39 1.90
N ARG A 50 11.52 -10.54 2.82
CA ARG A 50 10.96 -10.39 4.17
C ARG A 50 10.50 -8.96 4.43
N GLY A 51 9.33 -8.82 5.06
CA GLY A 51 8.70 -7.55 5.41
C GLY A 51 7.72 -7.05 4.35
N PHE A 52 7.61 -5.72 4.21
CA PHE A 52 6.78 -5.06 3.20
C PHE A 52 7.62 -4.75 1.96
N ILE A 53 7.60 -5.65 0.99
CA ILE A 53 8.60 -5.76 -0.08
C ILE A 53 8.14 -5.27 -1.47
N HIS A 54 6.96 -4.66 -1.57
CA HIS A 54 6.38 -4.17 -2.82
C HIS A 54 5.79 -2.76 -2.67
N GLY A 55 5.17 -2.23 -3.73
CA GLY A 55 4.40 -0.98 -3.66
C GLY A 55 3.13 -1.13 -2.83
N LEU A 56 2.58 -0.04 -2.31
CA LEU A 56 1.31 -0.05 -1.58
C LEU A 56 0.12 -0.33 -2.49
N GLY A 57 0.24 -0.06 -3.79
CA GLY A 57 -0.77 -0.35 -4.80
C GLY A 57 -0.52 0.38 -6.11
N HIS A 58 -1.49 0.34 -7.00
CA HIS A 58 -1.42 0.93 -8.34
C HIS A 58 -2.80 1.28 -8.87
N GLY A 59 -2.85 2.01 -9.98
CA GLY A 59 -4.08 2.27 -10.70
C GLY A 59 -4.62 0.98 -11.32
N VAL A 60 -5.94 0.91 -11.46
CA VAL A 60 -6.63 -0.18 -12.16
C VAL A 60 -7.70 0.38 -13.08
N GLY A 61 -7.82 -0.20 -14.27
CA GLY A 61 -8.73 0.26 -15.32
C GLY A 61 -8.80 -0.72 -16.47
N LEU A 62 -8.27 -0.33 -17.63
CA LEU A 62 -8.20 -1.22 -18.79
C LEU A 62 -7.07 -2.26 -18.66
N THR A 63 -6.07 -1.93 -17.85
CA THR A 63 -4.99 -2.85 -17.51
C THR A 63 -5.02 -3.19 -16.03
N ILE A 64 -4.46 -4.35 -15.69
CA ILE A 64 -4.38 -4.83 -14.30
C ILE A 64 -3.50 -3.91 -13.45
N GLY A 65 -2.48 -3.27 -14.05
CA GLY A 65 -1.59 -2.35 -13.35
C GLY A 65 -1.24 -1.13 -14.20
N GLU A 66 -1.83 0.00 -13.85
CA GLU A 66 -1.63 1.29 -14.50
C GLU A 66 -1.31 2.41 -13.50
N ARG A 67 -1.08 3.62 -14.01
CA ARG A 67 -0.97 4.82 -13.19
C ARG A 67 -2.36 5.18 -12.61
N PRO A 68 -2.42 5.84 -11.44
CA PRO A 68 -1.30 6.30 -10.63
C PRO A 68 -0.71 5.20 -9.73
N TYR A 69 0.60 5.26 -9.47
CA TYR A 69 1.26 4.30 -8.59
C TYR A 69 1.29 4.76 -7.13
N LEU A 70 0.90 3.88 -6.20
CA LEU A 70 1.09 4.04 -4.76
C LEU A 70 2.41 3.37 -4.36
N SER A 71 3.53 3.92 -4.82
CA SER A 71 4.85 3.34 -4.60
C SER A 71 5.90 4.43 -4.37
N LEU A 72 7.15 4.05 -4.06
CA LEU A 72 8.24 5.03 -3.89
C LEU A 72 8.51 5.87 -5.16
N SER A 73 8.10 5.41 -6.34
CA SER A 73 8.20 6.15 -7.60
C SER A 73 6.94 6.99 -7.92
N GLY A 74 5.85 6.83 -7.18
CA GLY A 74 4.56 7.51 -7.36
C GLY A 74 4.55 8.99 -6.99
N LYS A 75 5.30 9.81 -7.71
CA LYS A 75 5.46 11.26 -7.41
C LYS A 75 4.29 12.12 -7.86
N GLU A 76 3.46 11.60 -8.77
CA GLU A 76 2.34 12.35 -9.34
C GLU A 76 1.21 12.47 -8.31
N PRO A 77 0.62 13.66 -8.12
CA PRO A 77 -0.56 13.82 -7.27
C PRO A 77 -1.73 12.97 -7.76
N LEU A 78 -2.45 12.34 -6.83
CA LEU A 78 -3.67 11.60 -7.16
C LEU A 78 -4.74 12.58 -7.69
N ARG A 79 -5.38 12.22 -8.80
CA ARG A 79 -6.48 12.98 -9.38
C ARG A 79 -7.82 12.41 -8.94
N LYS A 80 -8.82 13.26 -8.78
CA LYS A 80 -10.22 12.86 -8.59
C LYS A 80 -10.64 11.77 -9.57
N ASN A 81 -11.42 10.80 -9.11
CA ASN A 81 -11.92 9.65 -9.86
C ASN A 81 -10.83 8.68 -10.36
N SER A 82 -9.56 8.84 -9.94
CA SER A 82 -8.57 7.78 -10.16
C SER A 82 -8.99 6.55 -9.36
N VAL A 83 -8.90 5.36 -9.96
CA VAL A 83 -9.20 4.09 -9.29
C VAL A 83 -7.88 3.39 -8.96
N VAL A 84 -7.68 3.03 -7.69
CA VAL A 84 -6.41 2.47 -7.19
C VAL A 84 -6.62 1.27 -6.29
N THR A 85 -5.70 0.32 -6.32
CA THR A 85 -5.57 -0.74 -5.31
C THR A 85 -4.89 -0.19 -4.06
N VAL A 86 -5.28 -0.68 -2.89
CA VAL A 86 -4.62 -0.41 -1.59
C VAL A 86 -4.36 -1.74 -0.93
N GLU A 87 -3.14 -2.24 -1.10
CA GLU A 87 -2.80 -3.65 -0.91
C GLU A 87 -1.57 -3.89 -0.01
N PRO A 88 -1.44 -3.27 1.18
CA PRO A 88 -0.27 -3.51 2.03
C PRO A 88 -0.15 -5.00 2.39
N GLY A 89 1.07 -5.53 2.30
CA GLY A 89 1.37 -6.92 2.61
C GLY A 89 2.64 -7.09 3.45
N LEU A 90 2.64 -8.06 4.36
CA LEU A 90 3.83 -8.49 5.10
C LEU A 90 4.11 -9.96 4.82
N TYR A 91 5.37 -10.28 4.55
CA TYR A 91 5.81 -11.63 4.21
C TYR A 91 7.02 -12.04 5.05
N ASP A 92 7.07 -13.30 5.46
CA ASP A 92 8.25 -13.96 5.99
C ASP A 92 8.38 -15.34 5.33
N PRO A 93 9.49 -15.64 4.62
CA PRO A 93 9.66 -16.93 3.94
C PRO A 93 9.54 -18.16 4.86
N LYS A 94 9.72 -17.99 6.18
CA LYS A 94 9.61 -19.08 7.16
C LYS A 94 8.19 -19.31 7.69
N ILE A 95 7.29 -18.33 7.53
CA ILE A 95 5.96 -18.34 8.17
C ILE A 95 4.84 -18.26 7.13
N GLY A 96 5.02 -17.44 6.10
CA GLY A 96 3.98 -17.12 5.12
C GLY A 96 3.82 -15.61 4.95
N GLY A 97 2.65 -15.16 4.51
CA GLY A 97 2.36 -13.73 4.37
C GLY A 97 0.88 -13.40 4.45
N VAL A 98 0.61 -12.14 4.76
CA VAL A 98 -0.74 -11.57 4.82
C VAL A 98 -0.75 -10.31 3.96
N ARG A 99 -1.71 -10.22 3.05
CA ARG A 99 -2.01 -9.02 2.26
C ARG A 99 -3.51 -8.77 2.33
N ILE A 100 -3.90 -7.51 2.51
CA ILE A 100 -5.29 -7.08 2.47
C ILE A 100 -5.37 -6.03 1.37
N GLU A 101 -6.27 -6.23 0.42
CA GLU A 101 -6.38 -5.43 -0.80
C GLU A 101 -7.81 -4.95 -1.01
N ASP A 102 -7.97 -3.63 -1.13
CA ASP A 102 -9.23 -3.00 -1.49
C ASP A 102 -9.05 -2.11 -2.73
N ILE A 103 -10.13 -1.87 -3.47
CA ILE A 103 -10.18 -0.94 -4.62
C ILE A 103 -10.84 0.36 -4.20
N LEU A 104 -10.17 1.49 -4.42
CA LEU A 104 -10.63 2.83 -4.03
C LEU A 104 -10.81 3.74 -5.23
N VAL A 105 -11.87 4.55 -5.19
CA VAL A 105 -12.04 5.73 -6.04
C VAL A 105 -11.58 6.97 -5.27
N VAL A 106 -10.58 7.67 -5.81
CA VAL A 106 -10.03 8.88 -5.18
C VAL A 106 -11.04 10.02 -5.20
N GLY A 107 -11.30 10.59 -4.02
CA GLY A 107 -12.20 11.74 -3.85
C GLY A 107 -11.95 12.50 -2.55
N SER A 108 -12.95 13.25 -2.11
CA SER A 108 -12.97 13.95 -0.82
C SER A 108 -14.37 13.87 -0.19
N PRO A 109 -14.74 12.75 0.48
CA PRO A 109 -13.89 11.60 0.80
C PRO A 109 -13.69 10.64 -0.38
N SER A 110 -12.67 9.78 -0.27
CA SER A 110 -12.50 8.65 -1.20
C SER A 110 -13.51 7.54 -0.90
N GLU A 111 -13.92 6.80 -1.93
CA GLU A 111 -14.89 5.70 -1.84
C GLU A 111 -14.17 4.35 -1.92
N ASN A 112 -14.54 3.42 -1.05
CA ASN A 112 -14.04 2.04 -1.09
C ASN A 112 -15.06 1.13 -1.77
N LEU A 113 -14.69 0.55 -2.91
CA LEU A 113 -15.56 -0.30 -3.72
C LEU A 113 -15.64 -1.75 -3.22
N THR A 114 -14.73 -2.15 -2.33
CA THR A 114 -14.63 -3.53 -1.85
C THR A 114 -14.49 -3.59 -0.33
N PRO A 115 -15.46 -3.08 0.45
CA PRO A 115 -15.39 -3.03 1.92
C PRO A 115 -15.73 -4.39 2.54
N ILE A 116 -14.97 -5.43 2.21
CA ILE A 116 -15.13 -6.77 2.78
C ILE A 116 -14.60 -6.76 4.23
N ALA A 117 -15.22 -7.57 5.10
CA ALA A 117 -14.75 -7.80 6.46
C ALA A 117 -13.31 -8.34 6.46
N LYS A 118 -12.49 -7.87 7.40
CA LYS A 118 -11.03 -8.11 7.46
C LYS A 118 -10.63 -8.90 8.70
N ASP A 119 -11.55 -9.69 9.20
CA ASP A 119 -11.35 -10.58 10.34
C ASP A 119 -10.49 -11.77 9.91
N ILE A 120 -9.62 -12.21 10.82
CA ILE A 120 -8.89 -13.47 10.67
C ILE A 120 -9.53 -14.48 11.59
N GLU A 121 -10.17 -15.50 11.00
CA GLU A 121 -10.68 -16.64 11.72
C GLU A 121 -9.60 -17.75 11.67
N LEU A 122 -9.21 -18.24 12.85
CA LEU A 122 -8.22 -19.30 13.04
C LEU A 122 -8.88 -20.56 13.60
#